data_AF-A0A4Y4MAJ3-F1
#
_entry.id   AF-A0A4Y4MAJ3-F1
#
_cell.length_a   1.000
_cell.length_b   1.000
_cell.length_c   1.000
_cell.angle_alpha   90.00
_cell.angle_beta   90.00
_cell.angle_gamma   90.00
#
_symmetry.space_group_name_H-M   'P 1'
#
loop_
_entity.id
_entity.type
_entity.pdbx_description
1 polymer ?
#
loop_
_entity_poly.entity_id
_entity_poly.type
_entity_poly.pdbx_seq_one_letter_code
_entity_poly.pdbx_strand_id
1 'polypeptide(L)'
;MDTVKEKRSPIAVVFLVMLGILGGLQLFSKPLEGKPVTGKIEAPREVISILENSCFNCHSNQQNLSWYDKIAPVSWTVNKDIKRAREVLNFSEWEKYSPADHQGKMYAILNMMQSGKMPLHEYTLLHPSAKITEKDIETIKKYTLSLSSGSTSAQKKIEALQVSSSVPIPASTKFPVSPNGVQYTPDFKNWKVISMSTLFDHSIRVIYGNDIAVKAVETENFHPWPDGSIVVKSVWKQQELPDGEIRPGKFINAQFMVKDSRQYKDTEGWGFAKFSGDDLHPTGKTASFAKESCIACHRQLAEKTGYLFDVPMKVNTQRLIQNLQKK
;
A
#
# COMPACT_ATOMS: atom_id res chain seq x y z
N MET A 1 -38.61 54.06 39.44
CA MET A 1 -37.60 53.60 38.46
C MET A 1 -37.32 52.14 38.76
N ASP A 2 -38.14 51.25 38.21
CA ASP A 2 -38.00 49.82 38.44
C ASP A 2 -36.95 49.26 37.48
N THR A 3 -35.85 48.77 38.04
CA THR A 3 -34.81 48.07 37.29
C THR A 3 -35.35 46.72 36.85
N VAL A 4 -35.69 46.58 35.57
CA VAL A 4 -36.01 45.29 34.96
C VAL A 4 -34.77 44.40 35.04
N LYS A 5 -34.79 43.45 35.98
CA LYS A 5 -33.75 42.44 36.14
C LYS A 5 -33.93 41.41 35.03
N GLU A 6 -33.23 41.59 33.90
CA GLU A 6 -33.27 40.63 32.79
C GLU A 6 -32.84 39.24 33.29
N LYS A 7 -33.82 38.33 33.37
CA LYS A 7 -33.60 36.94 33.75
C LYS A 7 -32.91 36.25 32.58
N ARG A 8 -31.57 36.15 32.63
CA ARG A 8 -30.77 35.48 31.59
C ARG A 8 -31.36 34.10 31.31
N SER A 9 -31.74 33.85 30.06
CA SER A 9 -32.32 32.58 29.62
C SER A 9 -31.34 31.43 29.92
N PRO A 10 -31.81 30.28 30.44
CA PRO A 10 -30.95 29.11 30.67
C PRO A 10 -30.21 28.69 29.39
N ILE A 11 -30.78 28.95 28.21
CA ILE A 11 -30.15 28.70 26.90
C ILE A 11 -28.90 29.58 26.71
N ALA A 12 -28.97 30.85 27.10
CA ALA A 12 -27.84 31.78 26.99
C ALA A 12 -26.69 31.38 27.92
N VAL A 13 -27.00 30.85 29.11
CA VAL A 13 -25.99 30.33 30.04
C VAL A 13 -25.30 29.09 29.45
N VAL A 14 -26.06 28.14 28.90
CA VAL A 14 -25.50 26.94 28.25
C VAL A 14 -24.62 27.32 27.05
N PHE A 15 -25.07 28.26 26.23
CA PHE A 15 -24.30 28.74 25.07
C PHE A 15 -22.97 29.37 25.48
N LEU A 16 -22.96 30.24 26.50
CA LEU A 16 -21.73 30.86 27.01
C LEU A 16 -20.78 29.84 27.63
N VAL A 17 -21.29 28.83 28.33
CA VAL A 17 -20.48 27.72 28.84
C VAL A 17 -19.84 26.93 27.70
N MET A 18 -20.60 26.59 26.65
CA MET A 18 -20.08 25.92 25.46
C MET A 18 -18.99 26.73 24.75
N LEU A 19 -19.19 28.04 24.59
CA LEU A 19 -18.16 28.93 24.02
C LEU A 19 -16.91 29.00 24.90
N GLY A 20 -17.07 29.08 26.23
CA GLY A 20 -15.95 29.04 27.17
C GLY A 20 -15.14 27.74 27.07
N ILE A 21 -15.83 26.59 26.96
CA ILE A 21 -15.19 25.29 26.75
C ILE A 21 -14.45 25.25 25.42
N LEU A 22 -15.10 25.63 24.30
CA LEU A 22 -14.47 25.63 22.98
C LEU A 22 -13.27 26.59 22.90
N GLY A 23 -13.36 27.75 23.55
CA GLY A 23 -12.24 28.70 23.68
C GLY A 23 -11.10 28.13 24.50
N GLY A 24 -11.39 27.46 25.62
CA GLY A 24 -10.38 26.78 26.44
C GLY A 24 -9.69 25.64 25.69
N LEU A 25 -10.43 24.88 24.87
CA LEU A 25 -9.85 23.81 24.04
C LEU A 25 -8.85 24.33 22.99
N GLN A 26 -9.02 25.56 22.49
CA GLN A 26 -8.04 26.16 21.56
C GLN A 26 -6.67 26.41 22.19
N LEU A 27 -6.58 26.52 23.52
CA LEU A 27 -5.28 26.69 24.18
C LEU A 27 -4.39 25.44 24.07
N PHE A 28 -5.00 24.29 23.78
CA PHE A 28 -4.30 23.01 23.63
C PHE A 28 -4.10 22.60 22.16
N SER A 29 -4.60 23.36 21.17
CA SER A 29 -4.33 23.08 19.75
C SER A 29 -2.95 23.62 19.36
N LYS A 30 -2.02 22.69 19.08
CA LYS A 30 -0.76 23.02 18.43
C LYS A 30 -0.90 22.86 16.92
N PRO A 31 -0.59 23.89 16.11
CA PRO A 31 -0.51 23.71 14.66
C PRO A 31 0.61 22.74 14.30
N LEU A 32 0.45 22.01 13.20
CA LEU A 32 1.51 21.17 12.68
C LEU A 32 2.68 22.04 12.22
N GLU A 33 3.89 21.71 12.66
CA GLU A 33 5.11 22.38 12.21
C GLU A 33 5.31 22.18 10.71
N GLY A 34 5.48 23.29 9.99
CA GLY A 34 5.79 23.29 8.57
C GLY A 34 7.23 22.82 8.35
N LYS A 35 7.40 21.62 7.81
CA LYS A 35 8.69 21.15 7.29
C LYS A 35 8.94 21.74 5.88
N PRO A 36 10.19 21.91 5.43
CA PRO A 36 10.46 22.40 4.08
C PRO A 36 10.00 21.40 3.01
N VAL A 37 9.62 21.91 1.84
CA VAL A 37 9.39 21.09 0.64
C VAL A 37 10.75 20.78 0.02
N THR A 38 11.13 19.50 -0.03
CA THR A 38 12.48 19.06 -0.43
C THR A 38 12.53 18.34 -1.78
N GLY A 39 11.42 18.31 -2.53
CA GLY A 39 11.39 17.73 -3.87
C GLY A 39 10.09 17.99 -4.61
N LYS A 40 10.13 17.89 -5.94
CA LYS A 40 8.97 18.03 -6.83
C LYS A 40 8.66 16.70 -7.51
N ILE A 41 7.39 16.49 -7.82
CA ILE A 41 6.97 15.36 -8.66
C ILE A 41 7.04 15.80 -10.11
N GLU A 42 7.85 15.11 -10.92
CA GLU A 42 7.86 15.28 -12.36
C GLU A 42 6.78 14.38 -12.99
N ALA A 43 5.62 14.97 -13.25
CA ALA A 43 4.50 14.27 -13.89
C ALA A 43 3.70 15.22 -14.80
N PRO A 44 2.90 14.68 -15.75
CA PRO A 44 1.98 15.48 -16.55
C PRO A 44 1.09 16.36 -15.68
N ARG A 45 0.72 17.56 -16.18
CA ARG A 45 -0.03 18.55 -15.40
C ARG A 45 -1.34 18.00 -14.83
N GLU A 46 -2.00 17.13 -15.56
CA GLU A 46 -3.24 16.45 -15.16
C GLU A 46 -3.04 15.58 -13.91
N VAL A 47 -1.94 14.81 -13.86
CA VAL A 47 -1.55 13.99 -12.70
C VAL A 47 -1.28 14.90 -11.50
N ILE A 48 -0.51 15.96 -11.70
CA ILE A 48 -0.19 16.90 -10.62
C ILE A 48 -1.46 17.57 -10.08
N SER A 49 -2.42 17.93 -10.95
CA SER A 49 -3.67 18.55 -10.53
C SER A 49 -4.50 17.64 -9.62
N ILE A 50 -4.57 16.35 -9.95
CA ILE A 50 -5.27 15.35 -9.12
C ILE A 50 -4.61 15.22 -7.75
N LEU A 51 -3.28 15.11 -7.72
CA LEU A 51 -2.51 14.96 -6.48
C LEU A 51 -2.58 16.22 -5.61
N GLU A 52 -2.54 17.42 -6.21
CA GLU A 52 -2.71 18.71 -5.54
C GLU A 52 -4.07 18.80 -4.84
N ASN A 53 -5.15 18.50 -5.57
CA ASN A 53 -6.51 18.65 -5.05
C ASN A 53 -6.88 17.60 -3.99
N SER A 54 -6.36 16.38 -4.14
CA SER A 54 -6.86 15.23 -3.37
C SER A 54 -5.87 14.66 -2.37
N CYS A 55 -4.58 14.95 -2.50
CA CYS A 55 -3.54 14.27 -1.72
C CYS A 55 -2.61 15.22 -0.96
N PHE A 56 -2.17 16.34 -1.57
CA PHE A 56 -1.09 17.17 -1.04
C PHE A 56 -1.40 17.79 0.33
N ASN A 57 -2.64 18.15 0.60
CA ASN A 57 -3.03 18.72 1.90
C ASN A 57 -2.64 17.83 3.09
N CYS A 58 -2.66 16.51 2.91
CA CYS A 58 -2.29 15.55 3.95
C CYS A 58 -0.90 14.93 3.72
N HIS A 59 -0.52 14.70 2.47
CA HIS A 59 0.69 13.97 2.10
C HIS A 59 1.86 14.88 1.67
N SER A 60 1.80 16.19 1.90
CA SER A 60 2.91 17.12 1.67
C SER A 60 3.21 17.92 2.94
N ASN A 61 4.44 18.42 3.09
CA ASN A 61 4.82 19.27 4.21
C ASN A 61 4.12 20.64 4.17
N GLN A 62 3.84 21.16 2.97
CA GLN A 62 3.03 22.36 2.77
C GLN A 62 1.55 21.97 2.73
N GLN A 63 0.76 22.55 3.64
CA GLN A 63 -0.66 22.22 3.80
C GLN A 63 -1.51 23.43 3.44
N ASN A 64 -2.57 23.20 2.67
CA ASN A 64 -3.61 24.19 2.46
C ASN A 64 -4.92 23.74 3.15
N LEU A 65 -4.85 23.60 4.49
CA LEU A 65 -6.02 23.22 5.29
C LEU A 65 -7.04 24.36 5.36
N SER A 66 -8.32 24.00 5.31
CA SER A 66 -9.42 24.94 5.53
C SER A 66 -9.33 25.53 6.95
N TRP A 67 -9.91 26.70 7.15
CA TRP A 67 -9.84 27.39 8.45
C TRP A 67 -10.48 26.57 9.57
N TYR A 68 -11.55 25.81 9.28
CA TYR A 68 -12.25 24.99 10.26
C TYR A 68 -11.47 23.72 10.66
N ASP A 69 -10.60 23.20 9.78
CA ASP A 69 -9.72 22.08 10.12
C ASP A 69 -8.65 22.47 11.16
N LYS A 70 -8.43 23.78 11.36
CA LYS A 70 -7.45 24.33 12.30
C LYS A 70 -8.03 24.56 13.70
N ILE A 71 -9.33 24.35 13.89
CA ILE A 71 -10.04 24.62 15.15
C ILE A 71 -10.14 23.34 16.00
N ALA A 72 -9.79 23.43 17.29
CA ALA A 72 -9.97 22.33 18.23
C ALA A 72 -11.47 22.04 18.47
N PRO A 73 -11.86 20.77 18.70
CA PRO A 73 -11.00 19.58 18.75
C PRO A 73 -10.71 18.94 17.37
N VAL A 74 -11.34 19.42 16.29
CA VAL A 74 -11.20 18.87 14.93
C VAL A 74 -9.73 18.84 14.49
N SER A 75 -8.99 19.92 14.78
CA SER A 75 -7.57 20.02 14.43
C SER A 75 -6.70 18.94 15.05
N TRP A 76 -7.07 18.36 16.18
CA TRP A 76 -6.29 17.29 16.80
C TRP A 76 -6.37 16.00 15.97
N THR A 77 -7.56 15.64 15.50
CA THR A 77 -7.77 14.48 14.63
C THR A 77 -7.10 14.72 13.28
N VAL A 78 -7.32 15.88 12.66
CA VAL A 78 -6.67 16.25 11.40
C VAL A 78 -5.15 16.17 11.53
N ASN A 79 -4.58 16.73 12.59
CA ASN A 79 -3.13 16.72 12.79
C ASN A 79 -2.57 15.30 12.97
N LYS A 80 -3.30 14.45 13.69
CA LYS A 80 -2.96 13.04 13.88
C LYS A 80 -2.98 12.28 12.55
N ASP A 81 -4.02 12.47 11.76
CA ASP A 81 -4.18 11.79 10.47
C ASP A 81 -3.11 12.23 9.48
N ILE A 82 -2.81 13.53 9.42
CA ILE A 82 -1.73 14.05 8.56
C ILE A 82 -0.36 13.51 8.99
N LYS A 83 -0.09 13.43 10.29
CA LYS A 83 1.16 12.85 10.78
C LYS A 83 1.31 11.40 10.31
N ARG A 84 0.26 10.59 10.47
CA ARG A 84 0.23 9.20 10.00
C ARG A 84 0.34 9.08 8.48
N ALA A 85 -0.33 9.97 7.74
CA ALA A 85 -0.29 9.99 6.28
C ALA A 85 1.13 10.22 5.75
N ARG A 86 1.86 11.18 6.33
CA ARG A 86 3.23 11.54 5.95
C ARG A 86 4.27 10.48 6.34
N GLU A 87 4.02 9.68 7.36
CA GLU A 87 4.88 8.54 7.71
C GLU A 87 4.89 7.45 6.63
N VAL A 88 3.83 7.35 5.82
CA VAL A 88 3.70 6.38 4.73
C VAL A 88 4.11 6.98 3.39
N LEU A 89 3.61 8.19 3.11
CA LEU A 89 3.82 8.88 1.84
C LEU A 89 3.92 10.38 2.09
N ASN A 90 5.09 10.93 1.78
CA ASN A 90 5.33 12.37 1.77
C ASN A 90 5.84 12.84 0.41
N PHE A 91 5.03 13.57 -0.35
CA PHE A 91 5.36 14.14 -1.65
C PHE A 91 6.39 15.25 -1.56
N SER A 92 6.51 15.93 -0.42
CA SER A 92 7.59 16.89 -0.21
C SER A 92 8.97 16.24 -0.12
N GLU A 93 9.03 14.92 0.01
CA GLU A 93 10.27 14.13 0.05
C GLU A 93 10.45 13.29 -1.22
N TRP A 94 9.70 13.59 -2.28
CA TRP A 94 9.63 12.76 -3.48
C TRP A 94 10.99 12.44 -4.08
N GLU A 95 11.87 13.43 -4.26
CA GLU A 95 13.20 13.26 -4.86
C GLU A 95 14.16 12.37 -4.04
N LYS A 96 13.87 12.11 -2.76
CA LYS A 96 14.69 11.21 -1.93
C LYS A 96 14.45 9.73 -2.22
N TYR A 97 13.30 9.40 -2.80
CA TYR A 97 12.94 8.02 -3.10
C TYR A 97 13.68 7.51 -4.35
N SER A 98 13.98 6.21 -4.37
CA SER A 98 14.55 5.59 -5.57
C SER A 98 13.52 5.50 -6.71
N PRO A 99 13.93 5.33 -7.98
CA PRO A 99 12.98 5.12 -9.08
C PRO A 99 12.01 3.96 -8.84
N ALA A 100 12.48 2.88 -8.19
CA ALA A 100 11.64 1.74 -7.82
C ALA A 100 10.62 2.10 -6.73
N ASP A 101 10.98 2.97 -5.79
CA ASP A 101 10.08 3.48 -4.75
C ASP A 101 9.06 4.47 -5.32
N HIS A 102 9.44 5.32 -6.29
CA HIS A 102 8.48 6.18 -7.02
C HIS A 102 7.40 5.33 -7.68
N GLN A 103 7.81 4.31 -8.43
CA GLN A 103 6.88 3.36 -9.04
C GLN A 103 6.01 2.70 -7.96
N GLY A 104 6.61 2.11 -6.92
CA GLY A 104 5.86 1.44 -5.86
C GLY A 104 4.83 2.34 -5.17
N LYS A 105 5.19 3.60 -4.90
CA LYS A 105 4.31 4.60 -4.29
C LYS A 105 3.17 4.99 -5.23
N MET A 106 3.41 5.13 -6.54
CA MET A 106 2.34 5.39 -7.50
C MET A 106 1.35 4.22 -7.61
N TYR A 107 1.84 2.97 -7.60
CA TYR A 107 0.97 1.80 -7.51
C TYR A 107 0.15 1.79 -6.20
N ALA A 108 0.77 2.17 -5.07
CA ALA A 108 0.06 2.27 -3.80
C ALA A 108 -1.04 3.35 -3.84
N ILE A 109 -0.75 4.54 -4.39
CA ILE A 109 -1.73 5.63 -4.59
C ILE A 109 -2.92 5.10 -5.41
N LEU A 110 -2.65 4.49 -6.56
CA LEU A 110 -3.68 3.95 -7.43
C LEU A 110 -4.55 2.89 -6.74
N ASN A 111 -3.95 1.97 -5.99
CA ASN A 111 -4.70 0.95 -5.25
C ASN A 111 -5.59 1.56 -4.15
N MET A 112 -5.11 2.58 -3.44
CA MET A 112 -5.90 3.27 -2.41
C MET A 112 -7.05 4.07 -3.02
N MET A 113 -6.86 4.67 -4.20
CA MET A 113 -7.92 5.33 -4.96
C MET A 113 -8.97 4.31 -5.45
N GLN A 114 -8.53 3.21 -6.07
CA GLN A 114 -9.43 2.17 -6.61
C GLN A 114 -10.24 1.45 -5.54
N SER A 115 -9.66 1.25 -4.35
CA SER A 115 -10.36 0.66 -3.20
C SER A 115 -11.29 1.64 -2.48
N GLY A 116 -11.34 2.91 -2.91
CA GLY A 116 -12.13 3.96 -2.25
C GLY A 116 -11.68 4.27 -0.83
N LYS A 117 -10.46 3.85 -0.45
CA LYS A 117 -9.89 4.08 0.88
C LYS A 117 -9.25 5.45 1.02
N MET A 118 -8.89 6.07 -0.11
CA MET A 118 -8.38 7.44 -0.16
C MET A 118 -9.07 8.28 -1.24
N PRO A 119 -9.37 9.56 -0.94
CA PRO A 119 -9.29 10.18 0.39
C PRO A 119 -10.29 9.59 1.38
N LEU A 120 -10.10 9.83 2.68
CA LEU A 120 -11.01 9.33 3.71
C LEU A 120 -12.43 9.83 3.43
N HIS A 121 -13.43 8.94 3.56
CA HIS A 121 -14.82 9.29 3.25
C HIS A 121 -15.30 10.50 4.06
N GLU A 122 -15.04 10.52 5.36
CA GLU A 122 -15.39 11.63 6.27
C GLU A 122 -14.77 12.95 5.84
N TYR A 123 -13.53 12.93 5.34
CA TYR A 123 -12.86 14.11 4.81
C TYR A 123 -13.57 14.62 3.54
N THR A 124 -13.93 13.73 2.61
CA THR A 124 -14.62 14.14 1.37
C THR A 124 -16.02 14.72 1.58
N LEU A 125 -16.67 14.46 2.72
CA LEU A 125 -17.96 15.07 3.06
C LEU A 125 -17.83 16.58 3.31
N LEU A 126 -16.73 17.01 3.93
CA LEU A 126 -16.44 18.42 4.22
C LEU A 126 -15.58 19.07 3.14
N HIS A 127 -14.85 18.26 2.37
CA HIS A 127 -13.93 18.66 1.31
C HIS A 127 -14.28 17.99 -0.03
N PRO A 128 -15.43 18.33 -0.66
CA PRO A 128 -15.89 17.67 -1.88
C PRO A 128 -14.95 17.86 -3.07
N SER A 129 -14.14 18.92 -3.08
CA SER A 129 -13.11 19.16 -4.09
C SER A 129 -11.98 18.13 -4.09
N ALA A 130 -11.79 17.39 -3.00
CA ALA A 130 -10.81 16.31 -2.91
C ALA A 130 -11.38 14.97 -3.40
N LYS A 131 -12.66 14.90 -3.80
CA LYS A 131 -13.28 13.66 -4.25
C LYS A 131 -12.63 13.19 -5.56
N ILE A 132 -12.15 11.96 -5.55
CA ILE A 132 -11.58 11.29 -6.72
C ILE A 132 -12.69 10.75 -7.62
N THR A 133 -12.58 11.03 -8.92
CA THR A 133 -13.47 10.51 -9.96
C THR A 133 -12.86 9.29 -10.67
N GLU A 134 -13.68 8.54 -11.41
CA GLU A 134 -13.20 7.43 -12.25
C GLU A 134 -12.19 7.90 -13.31
N LYS A 135 -12.38 9.11 -13.85
CA LYS A 135 -11.44 9.74 -14.78
C LYS A 135 -10.08 10.00 -14.12
N ASP A 136 -10.08 10.45 -12.87
CA ASP A 136 -8.83 10.68 -12.12
C ASP A 136 -8.09 9.35 -11.89
N ILE A 137 -8.83 8.29 -11.54
CA ILE A 137 -8.27 6.94 -11.40
C ILE A 137 -7.64 6.49 -12.72
N GLU A 138 -8.31 6.71 -13.86
CA GLU A 138 -7.79 6.34 -15.17
C GLU A 138 -6.52 7.12 -15.53
N THR A 139 -6.49 8.43 -15.26
CA THR A 139 -5.31 9.28 -15.49
C THR A 139 -4.12 8.81 -14.64
N ILE A 140 -4.33 8.58 -13.34
CA ILE A 140 -3.28 8.06 -12.45
C ILE A 140 -2.84 6.66 -12.88
N LYS A 141 -3.77 5.81 -13.33
CA LYS A 141 -3.45 4.48 -13.88
C LYS A 141 -2.55 4.55 -15.09
N LYS A 142 -2.87 5.39 -16.08
CA LYS A 142 -2.05 5.57 -17.29
C LYS A 142 -0.64 6.04 -16.93
N TYR A 143 -0.51 7.02 -16.06
CA TYR A 143 0.80 7.51 -15.61
C TYR A 143 1.58 6.43 -14.84
N THR A 144 0.93 5.73 -13.91
CA THR A 144 1.56 4.65 -13.12
C THR A 144 2.12 3.54 -14.02
N LEU A 145 1.39 3.19 -15.09
CA LEU A 145 1.85 2.22 -16.09
C LEU A 145 3.02 2.73 -16.93
N SER A 146 3.06 4.02 -17.28
CA SER A 146 4.20 4.58 -18.01
C SER A 146 5.51 4.51 -17.22
N LEU A 147 5.46 4.55 -15.88
CA LEU A 147 6.64 4.42 -15.03
C LEU A 147 7.25 3.02 -15.10
N SER A 148 6.44 1.97 -15.28
CA SER A 148 6.95 0.60 -15.44
C SER A 148 7.63 0.33 -16.79
N SER A 149 7.28 1.08 -17.82
CA SER A 149 7.85 0.94 -19.17
C SER A 149 9.24 1.59 -19.31
N GLY A 150 9.64 2.44 -18.36
CA GLY A 150 10.88 3.21 -18.36
C GLY A 150 12.18 2.44 -18.10
N SER A 151 12.14 1.14 -17.77
CA SER A 151 13.36 0.32 -17.66
C SER A 151 13.91 -0.18 -19.01
N THR A 152 13.27 0.19 -20.12
CA THR A 152 13.58 -0.30 -21.47
C THR A 152 14.58 0.58 -22.23
N SER A 153 15.57 1.16 -21.55
CA SER A 153 16.70 1.87 -22.18
C SER A 153 17.94 0.98 -22.39
N ALA A 154 17.94 -0.24 -21.88
CA ALA A 154 19.07 -1.18 -22.02
C ALA A 154 18.81 -2.28 -23.05
N GLN A 155 17.90 -2.05 -24.01
CA GLN A 155 17.41 -3.10 -24.92
C GLN A 155 17.70 -2.82 -26.39
N LYS A 156 18.83 -2.17 -26.66
CA LYS A 156 19.36 -2.00 -28.03
C LYS A 156 20.81 -2.44 -28.15
N LYS A 157 21.11 -3.66 -27.73
CA LYS A 157 22.13 -4.51 -28.36
C LYS A 157 21.97 -5.95 -27.87
N ILE A 158 22.24 -6.90 -28.76
CA ILE A 158 22.16 -8.36 -28.60
C ILE A 158 20.83 -8.94 -29.10
N GLU A 159 20.67 -8.86 -30.42
CA GLU A 159 20.16 -9.98 -31.20
C GLU A 159 21.37 -10.76 -31.75
N ALA A 160 21.19 -12.07 -31.88
CA ALA A 160 22.17 -13.11 -32.21
C ALA A 160 23.04 -13.59 -31.04
N LEU A 161 22.51 -14.56 -30.27
CA LEU A 161 23.21 -15.82 -30.04
C LEU A 161 22.19 -16.92 -29.74
N GLN A 162 22.28 -17.95 -30.57
CA GLN A 162 21.39 -19.09 -30.66
C GLN A 162 21.48 -20.01 -29.43
N VAL A 163 20.36 -20.66 -29.18
CA VAL A 163 20.13 -21.74 -28.21
C VAL A 163 21.13 -22.89 -28.42
N SER A 164 21.85 -23.26 -27.37
CA SER A 164 22.30 -24.64 -27.12
C SER A 164 22.70 -24.83 -25.65
N SER A 165 21.86 -25.59 -24.96
CA SER A 165 22.13 -26.68 -24.00
C SER A 165 23.16 -26.54 -22.88
N SER A 166 22.64 -26.89 -21.68
CA SER A 166 23.33 -27.32 -20.45
C SER A 166 24.38 -26.36 -19.86
N VAL A 167 23.91 -25.41 -19.06
CA VAL A 167 24.77 -24.76 -18.07
C VAL A 167 24.91 -25.71 -16.87
N PRO A 168 26.14 -26.11 -16.46
CA PRO A 168 26.35 -26.81 -15.21
C PRO A 168 25.98 -25.85 -14.07
N ILE A 169 25.07 -26.27 -13.19
CA ILE A 169 24.72 -25.50 -11.98
C ILE A 169 25.98 -25.49 -11.10
N PRO A 170 26.62 -24.33 -10.87
CA PRO A 170 27.68 -24.25 -9.89
C PRO A 170 27.06 -24.44 -8.51
N ALA A 171 27.52 -25.46 -7.78
CA ALA A 171 27.23 -25.60 -6.38
C ALA A 171 27.78 -24.38 -5.61
N SER A 172 26.94 -23.80 -4.74
CA SER A 172 27.19 -22.66 -3.86
C SER A 172 27.07 -21.24 -4.46
N THR A 173 25.89 -20.89 -4.99
CA THR A 173 25.46 -19.48 -5.06
C THR A 173 24.74 -19.10 -3.76
N LYS A 174 25.34 -18.23 -2.94
CA LYS A 174 24.63 -17.58 -1.84
C LYS A 174 23.53 -16.70 -2.44
N PHE A 175 22.27 -17.03 -2.18
CA PHE A 175 21.13 -16.23 -2.64
C PHE A 175 21.10 -14.86 -1.97
N PRO A 176 20.60 -13.81 -2.65
CA PRO A 176 20.54 -12.46 -2.11
C PRO A 176 19.65 -12.38 -0.87
N VAL A 177 19.98 -11.44 0.01
CA VAL A 177 19.26 -11.15 1.25
C VAL A 177 18.78 -9.70 1.19
N SER A 178 17.52 -9.47 1.52
CA SER A 178 16.98 -8.12 1.60
C SER A 178 17.54 -7.35 2.81
N PRO A 179 17.46 -6.01 2.83
CA PRO A 179 17.97 -5.20 3.94
C PRO A 179 17.37 -5.50 5.33
N ASN A 180 16.19 -6.13 5.39
CA ASN A 180 15.55 -6.59 6.63
C ASN A 180 15.80 -8.09 6.94
N GLY A 181 16.71 -8.75 6.22
CA GLY A 181 17.17 -10.10 6.51
C GLY A 181 16.35 -11.24 5.88
N VAL A 182 15.33 -10.95 5.07
CA VAL A 182 14.61 -12.00 4.33
C VAL A 182 15.50 -12.48 3.19
N GLN A 183 15.79 -13.79 3.15
CA GLN A 183 16.62 -14.39 2.12
C GLN A 183 15.78 -14.92 0.95
N TYR A 184 16.25 -14.73 -0.28
CA TYR A 184 15.67 -15.40 -1.44
C TYR A 184 15.92 -16.91 -1.36
N THR A 185 14.89 -17.71 -1.63
CA THR A 185 15.04 -19.15 -1.90
C THR A 185 14.31 -19.48 -3.19
N PRO A 186 14.85 -20.35 -4.07
CA PRO A 186 14.12 -20.86 -5.23
C PRO A 186 13.09 -21.94 -4.86
N ASP A 187 13.09 -22.45 -3.62
CA ASP A 187 12.29 -23.62 -3.21
C ASP A 187 10.79 -23.37 -3.32
N PHE A 188 10.35 -22.10 -3.28
CA PHE A 188 8.94 -21.75 -3.44
C PHE A 188 8.33 -22.23 -4.76
N LYS A 189 9.16 -22.49 -5.78
CA LYS A 189 8.71 -23.04 -7.06
C LYS A 189 8.14 -24.46 -6.92
N ASN A 190 8.49 -25.16 -5.84
CA ASN A 190 7.98 -26.49 -5.50
C ASN A 190 6.84 -26.45 -4.47
N TRP A 191 6.48 -25.26 -3.99
CA TRP A 191 5.41 -25.10 -3.00
C TRP A 191 4.03 -25.07 -3.68
N LYS A 192 2.97 -25.25 -2.89
CA LYS A 192 1.60 -25.22 -3.42
C LYS A 192 1.22 -23.79 -3.81
N VAL A 193 0.58 -23.66 -4.97
CA VAL A 193 -0.10 -22.42 -5.35
C VAL A 193 -1.33 -22.25 -4.47
N ILE A 194 -1.42 -21.13 -3.77
CA ILE A 194 -2.57 -20.79 -2.92
C ILE A 194 -3.48 -19.75 -3.58
N SER A 195 -2.97 -18.95 -4.52
CA SER A 195 -3.78 -17.94 -5.20
C SER A 195 -3.11 -17.47 -6.49
N MET A 196 -3.89 -16.86 -7.37
CA MET A 196 -3.38 -16.24 -8.60
C MET A 196 -4.17 -14.98 -8.92
N SER A 197 -3.51 -14.02 -9.56
CA SER A 197 -4.16 -12.82 -10.06
C SER A 197 -3.46 -12.30 -11.32
N THR A 198 -4.18 -11.50 -12.08
CA THR A 198 -3.60 -10.60 -13.08
C THR A 198 -3.80 -9.18 -12.58
N LEU A 199 -2.93 -8.27 -13.03
CA LEU A 199 -3.10 -6.84 -12.75
C LEU A 199 -3.16 -6.07 -14.07
N PHE A 200 -3.70 -4.85 -14.02
CA PHE A 200 -3.84 -3.94 -15.15
C PHE A 200 -2.50 -3.51 -15.81
N ASP A 201 -1.37 -3.91 -15.22
CA ASP A 201 -0.02 -3.80 -15.80
C ASP A 201 0.33 -4.97 -16.75
N HIS A 202 -0.66 -5.80 -17.09
CA HIS A 202 -0.50 -7.01 -17.89
C HIS A 202 0.53 -7.96 -17.29
N SER A 203 0.55 -8.09 -15.96
CA SER A 203 1.33 -9.12 -15.27
C SER A 203 0.48 -10.34 -14.90
N ILE A 204 1.13 -11.51 -14.85
CA ILE A 204 0.62 -12.73 -14.22
C ILE A 204 1.28 -12.83 -12.86
N ARG A 205 0.48 -13.05 -11.82
CA ARG A 205 0.93 -13.13 -10.44
C ARG A 205 0.49 -14.45 -9.83
N VAL A 206 1.45 -15.27 -9.44
CA VAL A 206 1.18 -16.56 -8.80
C VAL A 206 1.70 -16.51 -7.37
N ILE A 207 0.84 -16.86 -6.42
CA ILE A 207 1.12 -16.83 -4.99
C ILE A 207 1.30 -18.28 -4.52
N TYR A 208 2.50 -18.58 -4.02
CA TYR A 208 2.87 -19.86 -3.44
C TYR A 208 2.91 -19.77 -1.92
N GLY A 209 2.52 -20.83 -1.22
CA GLY A 209 2.63 -20.93 0.24
C GLY A 209 3.38 -22.20 0.63
N ASN A 210 4.29 -22.08 1.61
CA ASN A 210 4.90 -23.28 2.20
C ASN A 210 3.87 -24.10 2.98
N ASP A 211 4.24 -25.31 3.42
CA ASP A 211 3.31 -26.23 4.09
C ASP A 211 2.62 -25.62 5.31
N ILE A 212 3.32 -24.76 6.07
CA ILE A 212 2.75 -24.06 7.22
C ILE A 212 1.66 -23.08 6.76
N ALA A 213 1.97 -22.23 5.77
CA ALA A 213 1.01 -21.28 5.22
C ALA A 213 -0.19 -21.97 4.57
N VAL A 214 0.05 -23.03 3.80
CA VAL A 214 -1.03 -23.82 3.17
C VAL A 214 -1.92 -24.43 4.24
N LYS A 215 -1.35 -25.07 5.27
CA LYS A 215 -2.13 -25.66 6.35
C LYS A 215 -2.94 -24.59 7.09
N ALA A 216 -2.38 -23.41 7.31
CA ALA A 216 -3.11 -22.28 7.90
C ALA A 216 -4.31 -21.90 7.05
N VAL A 217 -4.16 -21.79 5.72
CA VAL A 217 -5.27 -21.54 4.78
C VAL A 217 -6.31 -22.66 4.81
N GLU A 218 -5.89 -23.93 4.69
CA GLU A 218 -6.77 -25.10 4.70
C GLU A 218 -7.61 -25.21 5.99
N THR A 219 -7.06 -24.76 7.12
CA THR A 219 -7.70 -24.81 8.44
C THR A 219 -8.33 -23.48 8.87
N GLU A 220 -8.24 -22.44 8.06
CA GLU A 220 -8.61 -21.06 8.41
C GLU A 220 -7.93 -20.53 9.69
N ASN A 221 -6.79 -21.10 10.06
CA ASN A 221 -6.02 -20.73 11.23
C ASN A 221 -4.90 -19.75 10.87
N PHE A 222 -5.30 -18.57 10.41
CA PHE A 222 -4.39 -17.49 10.01
C PHE A 222 -4.67 -16.14 10.72
N HIS A 223 -5.32 -16.21 11.89
CA HIS A 223 -5.63 -15.08 12.76
C HIS A 223 -5.06 -15.24 14.18
N PRO A 224 -3.73 -15.09 14.38
CA PRO A 224 -2.72 -14.69 13.40
C PRO A 224 -2.13 -15.87 12.60
N TRP A 225 -1.41 -15.57 11.52
CA TRP A 225 -0.62 -16.57 10.80
C TRP A 225 0.43 -17.21 11.71
N PRO A 226 0.66 -18.54 11.63
CA PRO A 226 1.70 -19.20 12.39
C PRO A 226 3.11 -18.71 12.02
N ASP A 227 3.99 -18.56 13.01
CA ASP A 227 5.40 -18.28 12.75
C ASP A 227 6.01 -19.40 11.89
N GLY A 228 6.86 -19.03 10.93
CA GLY A 228 7.37 -19.92 9.90
C GLY A 228 6.51 -20.02 8.64
N SER A 229 5.30 -19.43 8.61
CA SER A 229 4.57 -19.26 7.35
C SER A 229 5.37 -18.41 6.36
N ILE A 230 5.56 -18.92 5.14
CA ILE A 230 6.20 -18.17 4.05
C ILE A 230 5.27 -18.19 2.85
N VAL A 231 5.04 -16.99 2.30
CA VAL A 231 4.27 -16.79 1.08
C VAL A 231 5.12 -16.04 0.07
N VAL A 232 5.13 -16.52 -1.18
CA VAL A 232 5.89 -15.91 -2.27
C VAL A 232 4.96 -15.59 -3.42
N LYS A 233 4.89 -14.31 -3.77
CA LYS A 233 4.20 -13.82 -4.96
C LYS A 233 5.22 -13.60 -6.06
N SER A 234 5.14 -14.42 -7.07
CA SER A 234 5.97 -14.37 -8.28
C SER A 234 5.23 -13.65 -9.39
N VAL A 235 5.94 -12.79 -10.13
CA VAL A 235 5.35 -11.87 -11.10
C VAL A 235 6.08 -11.99 -12.43
N TRP A 236 5.31 -12.23 -13.50
CA TRP A 236 5.79 -12.28 -14.88
C TRP A 236 5.00 -11.32 -15.77
N LYS A 237 5.59 -10.90 -16.88
CA LYS A 237 4.84 -10.25 -17.95
C LYS A 237 3.88 -11.25 -18.58
N GLN A 238 2.70 -10.80 -19.01
CA GLN A 238 1.85 -11.55 -19.91
C GLN A 238 2.49 -11.58 -21.30
N GLN A 239 2.55 -12.76 -21.90
CA GLN A 239 2.87 -12.96 -23.30
C GLN A 239 1.60 -13.44 -24.00
N GLU A 240 1.06 -12.59 -24.86
CA GLU A 240 -0.10 -12.90 -25.70
C GLU A 240 0.39 -13.52 -27.01
N LEU A 241 -0.18 -14.68 -27.36
CA LEU A 241 0.10 -15.40 -28.59
C LEU A 241 -0.90 -14.98 -29.70
N PRO A 242 -0.58 -15.22 -30.99
CA PRO A 242 -1.45 -14.81 -32.11
C PRO A 242 -2.87 -15.39 -32.09
N ASP A 243 -3.08 -16.48 -31.37
CA ASP A 243 -4.37 -17.14 -31.16
C ASP A 243 -5.16 -16.58 -29.95
N GLY A 244 -4.63 -15.55 -29.27
CA GLY A 244 -5.22 -14.95 -28.08
C GLY A 244 -4.88 -15.66 -26.77
N GLU A 245 -4.03 -16.70 -26.80
CA GLU A 245 -3.57 -17.39 -25.60
C GLU A 245 -2.59 -16.52 -24.79
N ILE A 246 -2.77 -16.48 -23.46
CA ILE A 246 -1.88 -15.73 -22.55
C ILE A 246 -1.02 -16.71 -21.74
N ARG A 247 0.30 -16.53 -21.80
CA ARG A 247 1.29 -17.31 -21.05
C ARG A 247 2.18 -16.41 -20.17
N PRO A 248 2.79 -16.97 -19.11
CA PRO A 248 3.85 -16.29 -18.39
C PRO A 248 5.06 -16.07 -19.32
N GLY A 249 5.42 -14.81 -19.53
CA GLY A 249 6.60 -14.39 -20.27
C GLY A 249 7.77 -14.05 -19.34
N LYS A 250 8.44 -12.93 -19.60
CA LYS A 250 9.63 -12.50 -18.85
C LYS A 250 9.32 -12.35 -17.35
N PHE A 251 10.18 -12.93 -16.51
CA PHE A 251 10.15 -12.73 -15.06
C PHE A 251 10.39 -11.27 -14.69
N ILE A 252 9.59 -10.74 -13.76
CA ILE A 252 9.69 -9.37 -13.29
C ILE A 252 10.28 -9.34 -11.87
N ASN A 253 9.65 -10.05 -10.93
CA ASN A 253 10.10 -10.10 -9.54
C ASN A 253 9.45 -11.24 -8.75
N ALA A 254 10.05 -11.56 -7.60
CA ALA A 254 9.47 -12.40 -6.56
C ALA A 254 9.38 -11.60 -5.25
N GLN A 255 8.19 -11.58 -4.66
CA GLN A 255 7.86 -10.86 -3.43
C GLN A 255 7.60 -11.87 -2.31
N PHE A 256 8.36 -11.77 -1.23
CA PHE A 256 8.33 -12.67 -0.09
C PHE A 256 7.63 -12.00 1.08
N MET A 257 6.82 -12.79 1.79
CA MET A 257 6.32 -12.52 3.13
C MET A 257 6.71 -13.69 4.03
N VAL A 258 7.47 -13.42 5.09
CA VAL A 258 7.94 -14.42 6.07
C VAL A 258 7.39 -14.08 7.45
N LYS A 259 6.67 -15.00 8.08
CA LYS A 259 6.11 -14.78 9.41
C LYS A 259 7.13 -15.13 10.49
N ASP A 260 7.52 -14.13 11.26
CA ASP A 260 8.24 -14.27 12.53
C ASP A 260 7.84 -13.13 13.46
N SER A 261 7.00 -13.45 14.45
CA SER A 261 6.45 -12.51 15.43
C SER A 261 7.53 -11.84 16.30
N ARG A 262 8.70 -12.47 16.47
CA ARG A 262 9.78 -11.95 17.31
C ARG A 262 10.73 -11.06 16.51
N GLN A 263 11.05 -11.46 15.29
CA GLN A 263 11.99 -10.74 14.43
C GLN A 263 11.36 -9.48 13.82
N TYR A 264 10.10 -9.55 13.39
CA TYR A 264 9.46 -8.52 12.58
C TYR A 264 8.38 -7.72 13.33
N LYS A 265 8.64 -7.36 14.59
CA LYS A 265 7.67 -6.70 15.49
C LYS A 265 7.03 -5.44 14.90
N ASP A 266 7.82 -4.64 14.20
CA ASP A 266 7.37 -3.34 13.67
C ASP A 266 6.55 -3.45 12.38
N THR A 267 6.46 -4.65 11.81
CA THR A 267 5.77 -4.96 10.56
C THR A 267 4.73 -6.08 10.77
N GLU A 268 4.08 -6.09 11.93
CA GLU A 268 3.03 -7.07 12.30
C GLU A 268 3.53 -8.53 12.34
N GLY A 269 4.82 -8.70 12.62
CA GLY A 269 5.49 -9.99 12.61
C GLY A 269 5.71 -10.55 11.19
N TRP A 270 5.68 -9.71 10.16
CA TRP A 270 5.96 -10.09 8.77
C TRP A 270 7.24 -9.43 8.23
N GLY A 271 8.16 -10.26 7.76
CA GLY A 271 9.29 -9.84 6.94
C GLY A 271 8.86 -9.72 5.48
N PHE A 272 9.09 -8.57 4.87
CA PHE A 272 8.79 -8.34 3.45
C PHE A 272 10.08 -8.28 2.65
N ALA A 273 10.10 -8.84 1.44
CA ALA A 273 11.16 -8.61 0.47
C ALA A 273 10.62 -8.64 -0.96
N LYS A 274 11.27 -7.90 -1.87
CA LYS A 274 11.04 -7.98 -3.31
C LYS A 274 12.40 -8.10 -4.00
N PHE A 275 12.59 -9.19 -4.74
CA PHE A 275 13.75 -9.46 -5.56
C PHE A 275 13.36 -9.32 -7.02
N SER A 276 13.96 -8.38 -7.74
CA SER A 276 13.54 -8.00 -9.11
C SER A 276 14.61 -8.34 -10.13
N GLY A 277 14.18 -8.61 -11.36
CA GLY A 277 15.10 -8.89 -12.47
C GLY A 277 15.77 -10.27 -12.38
N ASP A 278 16.61 -10.53 -13.38
CA ASP A 278 17.32 -11.81 -13.53
C ASP A 278 18.46 -11.97 -12.50
N ASP A 279 18.95 -10.84 -11.97
CA ASP A 279 19.97 -10.77 -10.90
C ASP A 279 19.37 -10.85 -9.49
N LEU A 280 18.03 -10.90 -9.37
CA LEU A 280 17.30 -10.95 -8.10
C LEU A 280 17.66 -9.80 -7.16
N HIS A 281 17.79 -8.58 -7.70
CA HIS A 281 18.15 -7.41 -6.92
C HIS A 281 17.13 -7.12 -5.80
N PRO A 282 17.54 -7.07 -4.51
CA PRO A 282 16.63 -6.77 -3.42
C PRO A 282 16.19 -5.30 -3.44
N THR A 283 14.94 -5.05 -3.09
CA THR A 283 14.40 -3.69 -2.97
C THR A 283 14.77 -3.07 -1.62
N GLY A 284 15.05 -1.75 -1.63
CA GLY A 284 15.35 -0.96 -0.44
C GLY A 284 16.84 -0.88 -0.13
N LYS A 285 17.24 0.20 0.55
CA LYS A 285 18.64 0.40 1.02
C LYS A 285 18.84 -0.02 2.48
N THR A 286 17.78 0.07 3.28
CA THR A 286 17.78 -0.17 4.73
C THR A 286 16.55 -0.98 5.11
N ALA A 287 16.53 -1.61 6.28
CA ALA A 287 15.38 -2.40 6.75
C ALA A 287 14.06 -1.61 6.85
N SER A 288 14.11 -0.27 6.90
CA SER A 288 12.92 0.58 7.02
C SER A 288 12.02 0.53 5.78
N PHE A 289 12.53 0.11 4.62
CA PHE A 289 11.73 -0.02 3.39
C PHE A 289 10.47 -0.87 3.60
N ALA A 290 10.56 -1.92 4.44
CA ALA A 290 9.43 -2.81 4.71
C ALA A 290 8.30 -2.08 5.46
N LYS A 291 8.66 -1.11 6.33
CA LYS A 291 7.71 -0.24 7.04
C LYS A 291 7.08 0.78 6.09
N GLU A 292 7.92 1.40 5.26
CA GLU A 292 7.58 2.54 4.41
C GLU A 292 6.79 2.14 3.15
N SER A 293 7.08 0.97 2.58
CA SER A 293 6.59 0.60 1.24
C SER A 293 5.73 -0.66 1.21
N CYS A 294 5.82 -1.54 2.21
CA CYS A 294 5.11 -2.83 2.19
C CYS A 294 3.97 -2.88 3.22
N ILE A 295 4.29 -2.91 4.52
CA ILE A 295 3.28 -3.17 5.56
C ILE A 295 2.18 -2.11 5.61
N ALA A 296 2.46 -0.87 5.23
CA ALA A 296 1.47 0.20 5.25
C ALA A 296 0.24 -0.13 4.39
N CYS A 297 0.45 -0.68 3.18
CA CYS A 297 -0.63 -1.11 2.30
C CYS A 297 -1.34 -2.35 2.83
N HIS A 298 -0.57 -3.33 3.31
CA HIS A 298 -1.12 -4.57 3.86
C HIS A 298 -1.96 -4.34 5.12
N ARG A 299 -1.59 -3.41 6.01
CA ARG A 299 -2.40 -2.99 7.16
C ARG A 299 -3.74 -2.39 6.71
N GLN A 300 -3.75 -1.55 5.70
CA GLN A 300 -4.96 -0.84 5.29
C GLN A 300 -5.96 -1.73 4.55
N LEU A 301 -5.46 -2.70 3.78
CA LEU A 301 -6.28 -3.45 2.83
C LEU A 301 -6.40 -4.95 3.17
N ALA A 302 -5.51 -5.50 3.99
CA ALA A 302 -5.44 -6.94 4.27
C ALA A 302 -5.39 -7.27 5.78
N GLU A 303 -5.68 -6.33 6.68
CA GLU A 303 -5.70 -6.61 8.14
C GLU A 303 -6.63 -7.77 8.50
N LYS A 304 -7.81 -7.84 7.87
CA LYS A 304 -8.83 -8.87 8.11
C LYS A 304 -8.38 -10.29 7.74
N THR A 305 -7.29 -10.46 7.01
CA THR A 305 -6.72 -11.75 6.56
C THR A 305 -5.34 -11.99 7.18
N GLY A 306 -4.99 -11.26 8.25
CA GLY A 306 -3.68 -11.35 8.87
C GLY A 306 -2.56 -10.78 7.98
N TYR A 307 -2.89 -9.73 7.23
CA TYR A 307 -2.02 -8.97 6.34
C TYR A 307 -1.65 -9.66 5.02
N LEU A 308 -2.28 -10.77 4.64
CA LEU A 308 -2.07 -11.39 3.32
C LEU A 308 -3.25 -11.10 2.38
N PHE A 309 -2.98 -10.62 1.17
CA PHE A 309 -4.00 -10.43 0.13
C PHE A 309 -4.44 -11.74 -0.51
N ASP A 310 -5.66 -11.75 -1.07
CA ASP A 310 -6.15 -12.82 -1.95
C ASP A 310 -6.07 -14.23 -1.34
N VAL A 311 -6.23 -14.33 0.00
CA VAL A 311 -6.30 -15.62 0.70
C VAL A 311 -7.56 -16.33 0.22
N PRO A 312 -7.44 -17.52 -0.39
CA PRO A 312 -8.60 -18.25 -0.88
C PRO A 312 -9.47 -18.63 0.32
N MET A 313 -10.71 -18.14 0.34
CA MET A 313 -11.70 -18.60 1.32
C MET A 313 -12.16 -20.00 0.96
N LYS A 314 -12.55 -20.82 1.94
CA LYS A 314 -13.22 -22.09 1.63
C LYS A 314 -14.50 -21.85 0.85
N VAL A 315 -14.53 -22.35 -0.39
CA VAL A 315 -15.77 -22.72 -1.04
C VAL A 315 -16.16 -24.09 -0.48
N ASN A 316 -17.40 -24.23 0.02
CA ASN A 316 -17.92 -25.43 0.68
C ASN A 316 -17.43 -25.67 2.13
N THR A 317 -17.75 -24.75 3.05
CA THR A 317 -17.66 -25.07 4.48
C THR A 317 -18.48 -26.34 4.77
N GLN A 318 -18.03 -27.19 5.71
CA GLN A 318 -18.81 -28.36 6.14
C GLN A 318 -20.26 -27.99 6.48
N ARG A 319 -20.45 -26.79 7.03
CA ARG A 319 -21.77 -26.18 7.25
C ARG A 319 -22.57 -25.97 5.96
N LEU A 320 -21.97 -25.43 4.90
CA LEU A 320 -22.64 -25.27 3.59
C LEU A 320 -23.00 -26.63 2.98
N ILE A 321 -22.07 -27.59 3.01
CA ILE A 321 -22.28 -28.94 2.48
C ILE A 321 -23.42 -29.64 3.24
N GLN A 322 -23.39 -29.60 4.57
CA GLN A 322 -24.43 -30.19 5.42
C GLN A 322 -25.80 -29.54 5.19
N ASN A 323 -25.86 -28.24 4.90
CA ASN A 323 -27.12 -27.56 4.59
C ASN A 323 -27.66 -27.90 3.19
N LEU A 324 -26.78 -28.18 2.22
CA LEU A 324 -27.18 -28.63 0.88
C LEU A 324 -27.62 -30.11 0.87
N GLN A 325 -27.02 -30.94 1.72
CA GLN A 325 -27.40 -32.37 1.88
C GLN A 325 -28.67 -32.59 2.71
N LYS A 326 -29.21 -31.55 3.34
CA LYS A 326 -30.46 -31.59 4.12
C LYS A 326 -31.71 -31.18 3.32
N LYS A 327 -31.58 -30.96 2.01
CA LYS A 327 -32.70 -30.76 1.07
C LYS A 327 -32.88 -32.01 0.22
#